data_AF-A0A7V3DF36-F1
#
_entry.id   AF-A0A7V3DF36-F1
#
_cell.length_a   1.000
_cell.length_b   1.000
_cell.length_c   1.000
_cell.angle_alpha   90.00
_cell.angle_beta   90.00
_cell.angle_gamma   90.00
#
_symmetry.space_group_name_H-M   'P 1'
#
loop_
_entity.id
_entity.type
_entity.pdbx_description
1 polymer ?
#
loop_
_entity_poly.entity_id
_entity_poly.type
_entity_poly.pdbx_seq_one_letter_code
_entity_poly.pdbx_strand_id
1 'polypeptide(L)'
;MEIVKEAKKRKDAAAKNVEKIANEVKSTADNAWKELNERAVEAGASAKARSAGLAVRMVKVQRSAFDRAIKLLAQVQKQGDKLLEQHIEDASWMPPEGVAIVKEWSRTLNNGRNEFQKVVDKSCDLLQAMFERVEKQAKTDAKSAASPKAAGGARKKSPVKKKSAGKKTATKASVSKKTTPAT
;
A
#
# COMPACT_ATOMS: atom_id res chain seq x y z
N MET A 1 -31.86 -38.28 0.02
CA MET A 1 -32.16 -36.92 0.53
C MET A 1 -31.13 -36.40 1.54
N GLU A 2 -30.53 -37.25 2.38
CA GLU A 2 -29.53 -36.85 3.41
C GLU A 2 -28.27 -36.19 2.84
N ILE A 3 -27.71 -36.73 1.76
CA ILE A 3 -26.46 -36.21 1.14
C ILE A 3 -26.63 -34.77 0.62
N VAL A 4 -27.81 -34.44 0.09
CA VAL A 4 -28.13 -33.11 -0.42
C VAL A 4 -28.28 -32.10 0.73
N LYS A 5 -28.81 -32.53 1.88
CA LYS A 5 -28.92 -31.68 3.08
C LYS A 5 -27.55 -31.36 3.67
N GLU A 6 -26.66 -32.35 3.75
CA GLU A 6 -25.29 -32.15 4.24
C GLU A 6 -24.45 -31.26 3.30
N ALA A 7 -24.60 -31.41 1.98
CA ALA A 7 -23.94 -30.54 1.01
C ALA A 7 -24.42 -29.08 1.11
N LYS A 8 -25.72 -28.86 1.32
CA LYS A 8 -26.30 -27.53 1.54
C LYS A 8 -25.77 -26.89 2.82
N LYS A 9 -25.75 -27.65 3.91
CA LYS A 9 -25.25 -27.20 5.22
C LYS A 9 -23.76 -26.80 5.17
N ARG A 10 -22.94 -27.53 4.40
CA ARG A 10 -21.52 -27.19 4.17
C ARG A 10 -21.34 -25.93 3.32
N LYS A 11 -22.18 -25.72 2.30
CA LYS A 11 -22.21 -24.46 1.52
C LYS A 11 -22.61 -23.28 2.39
N ASP A 12 -23.65 -23.42 3.20
CA ASP A 12 -24.12 -22.37 4.10
C ASP A 12 -23.06 -22.02 5.17
N ALA A 13 -22.33 -23.02 5.68
CA ALA A 13 -21.21 -22.82 6.59
C ALA A 13 -20.02 -22.11 5.91
N ALA A 14 -19.70 -22.48 4.67
CA ALA A 14 -18.66 -21.81 3.89
C ALA A 14 -19.02 -20.35 3.60
N ALA A 15 -20.27 -20.07 3.23
CA ALA A 15 -20.78 -18.72 2.99
C ALA A 15 -20.69 -17.85 4.26
N LYS A 16 -21.12 -18.38 5.42
CA LYS A 16 -20.99 -17.68 6.71
C LYS A 16 -19.54 -17.40 7.10
N ASN A 17 -18.62 -18.33 6.83
CA ASN A 17 -17.20 -18.09 7.09
C ASN A 17 -16.62 -17.00 6.17
N VAL A 18 -16.99 -17.00 4.88
CA VAL A 18 -16.58 -15.96 3.94
C VAL A 18 -17.13 -14.59 4.35
N GLU A 19 -18.39 -14.53 4.76
CA GLU A 19 -19.04 -13.29 5.22
C GLU A 19 -18.42 -12.75 6.52
N LYS A 20 -18.12 -13.64 7.48
CA LYS A 20 -17.41 -13.27 8.71
C LYS A 20 -16.04 -12.68 8.40
N ILE A 21 -15.27 -13.30 7.51
CA ILE A 21 -13.93 -12.83 7.17
C ILE A 21 -13.99 -11.52 6.38
N ALA A 22 -14.96 -11.35 5.48
CA ALA A 22 -15.20 -10.09 4.79
C ALA A 22 -15.50 -8.94 5.78
N ASN A 23 -16.34 -9.21 6.79
CA ASN A 23 -16.67 -8.24 7.83
C ASN A 23 -15.47 -7.91 8.74
N GLU A 24 -14.64 -8.90 9.08
CA GLU A 24 -13.40 -8.66 9.85
C GLU A 24 -12.38 -7.83 9.06
N VAL A 25 -12.20 -8.10 7.76
CA VAL A 25 -11.32 -7.32 6.89
C VAL A 25 -11.82 -5.88 6.79
N LYS A 26 -13.12 -5.68 6.58
CA LYS A 26 -13.75 -4.36 6.53
C LYS A 26 -13.55 -3.59 7.84
N SER A 27 -13.90 -4.20 8.97
CA SER A 27 -13.73 -3.60 10.30
C SER A 27 -12.27 -3.25 10.62
N THR A 28 -11.33 -4.13 10.27
CA THR A 28 -9.89 -3.87 10.49
C THR A 28 -9.40 -2.71 9.62
N ALA A 29 -9.86 -2.64 8.36
CA ALA A 29 -9.53 -1.55 7.46
C ALA A 29 -10.12 -0.21 7.94
N ASP A 30 -11.38 -0.20 8.36
CA ASP A 30 -12.08 0.99 8.85
C ASP A 30 -11.42 1.54 10.13
N ASN A 31 -11.06 0.66 11.07
CA ASN A 31 -10.37 1.07 12.30
C ASN A 31 -8.97 1.61 12.04
N ALA A 32 -8.22 0.97 11.13
CA ALA A 32 -6.94 1.49 10.69
C ALA A 32 -7.10 2.87 10.05
N TRP A 33 -8.03 3.03 9.11
CA TRP A 33 -8.31 4.33 8.47
C TRP A 33 -8.68 5.44 9.47
N LYS A 34 -9.43 5.10 10.52
CA LYS A 34 -9.85 6.06 11.54
C LYS A 34 -8.69 6.54 12.42
N GLU A 35 -7.85 5.62 12.91
CA GLU A 35 -6.63 5.99 13.66
C GLU A 35 -5.65 6.82 12.83
N LEU A 36 -5.59 6.53 11.53
CA LEU A 36 -4.73 7.21 10.57
C LEU A 36 -5.15 8.68 10.37
N ASN A 37 -6.45 8.93 10.28
CA ASN A 37 -7.01 10.27 10.05
C ASN A 37 -6.90 11.17 11.30
N GLU A 38 -7.14 10.62 12.50
CA GLU A 38 -7.04 11.39 13.76
C GLU A 38 -5.59 11.83 14.06
N ARG A 39 -4.58 11.02 13.73
CA ARG A 39 -3.16 11.33 14.03
C ARG A 39 -2.47 12.21 12.97
N ALA A 40 -3.09 12.42 11.81
CA ALA A 40 -2.54 13.20 10.71
C ALA A 40 -2.72 14.72 10.87
N VAL A 41 -3.68 15.16 11.69
CA VAL A 41 -4.06 16.58 11.84
C VAL A 41 -3.05 17.39 12.69
N GLU A 42 -2.11 16.76 13.41
CA GLU A 42 -1.43 17.44 14.52
C GLU A 42 0.03 17.93 14.33
N ALA A 43 0.78 17.71 13.22
CA ALA A 43 2.17 18.23 13.19
C ALA A 43 2.88 18.41 11.84
N GLY A 44 3.41 19.61 11.61
CA GLY A 44 4.39 19.95 10.56
C GLY A 44 5.83 19.52 10.88
N ALA A 45 6.64 19.33 9.82
CA ALA A 45 8.04 18.84 9.78
C ALA A 45 8.29 17.40 10.28
N SER A 46 7.65 16.96 11.37
CA SER A 46 7.53 15.54 11.72
C SER A 46 6.52 14.77 10.82
N ALA A 47 5.79 15.52 9.99
CA ALA A 47 4.83 15.02 9.01
C ALA A 47 5.41 13.97 8.05
N LYS A 48 6.65 14.11 7.58
CA LYS A 48 7.23 13.22 6.56
C LYS A 48 7.63 11.85 7.12
N ALA A 49 8.27 11.81 8.29
CA ALA A 49 8.60 10.55 8.97
C ALA A 49 7.32 9.85 9.47
N ARG A 50 6.36 10.63 9.98
CA ARG A 50 5.06 10.08 10.43
C ARG A 50 4.24 9.56 9.25
N SER A 51 4.15 10.29 8.14
CA SER A 51 3.45 9.84 6.91
C SER A 51 4.13 8.64 6.26
N ALA A 52 5.45 8.56 6.27
CA ALA A 52 6.17 7.36 5.82
C ALA A 52 5.85 6.15 6.72
N GLY A 53 5.91 6.30 8.04
CA GLY A 53 5.50 5.25 8.98
C GLY A 53 4.00 4.90 8.92
N LEU A 54 3.18 5.85 8.46
CA LEU A 54 1.76 5.67 8.15
C LEU A 54 1.57 4.76 6.93
N ALA A 55 2.32 5.05 5.87
CA ALA A 55 2.29 4.30 4.63
C ALA A 55 2.80 2.87 4.82
N VAL A 56 3.86 2.64 5.61
CA VAL A 56 4.31 1.29 5.99
C VAL A 56 3.19 0.50 6.66
N ARG A 57 2.47 1.11 7.60
CA ARG A 57 1.33 0.46 8.28
C ARG A 57 0.21 0.15 7.30
N MET A 58 -0.12 1.05 6.38
CA MET A 58 -1.15 0.83 5.36
C MET A 58 -0.78 -0.33 4.43
N VAL A 59 0.49 -0.41 3.98
CA VAL A 59 0.98 -1.53 3.16
C VAL A 59 0.87 -2.85 3.92
N LYS A 60 1.15 -2.88 5.23
CA LYS A 60 0.95 -4.08 6.07
C LYS A 60 -0.52 -4.50 6.16
N VAL A 61 -1.44 -3.54 6.29
CA VAL A 61 -2.89 -3.83 6.28
C VAL A 61 -3.32 -4.42 4.94
N GLN A 62 -2.90 -3.82 3.83
CA GLN A 62 -3.18 -4.33 2.49
C GLN A 62 -2.62 -5.74 2.29
N ARG A 63 -1.36 -5.98 2.67
CA ARG A 63 -0.74 -7.32 2.61
C ARG A 63 -1.56 -8.35 3.37
N SER A 64 -1.91 -8.06 4.62
CA SER A 64 -2.72 -8.94 5.46
C SER A 64 -4.09 -9.24 4.86
N ALA A 65 -4.74 -8.24 4.25
CA ALA A 65 -6.02 -8.43 3.56
C ALA A 65 -5.88 -9.35 2.35
N PHE A 66 -4.86 -9.15 1.51
CA PHE A 66 -4.57 -10.04 0.38
C PHE A 66 -4.24 -11.46 0.83
N ASP A 67 -3.40 -11.65 1.85
CA ASP A 67 -3.08 -12.97 2.38
C ASP A 67 -4.32 -13.73 2.85
N ARG A 68 -5.23 -13.05 3.55
CA ARG A 68 -6.49 -13.64 4.00
C ARG A 68 -7.38 -14.00 2.82
N ALA A 69 -7.54 -13.11 1.84
CA ALA A 69 -8.36 -13.33 0.67
C ALA A 69 -7.83 -14.49 -0.20
N ILE A 70 -6.51 -14.56 -0.41
CA ILE A 70 -5.85 -15.62 -1.18
C ILE A 70 -5.99 -16.96 -0.47
N LYS A 71 -5.83 -17.01 0.86
CA LYS A 71 -6.07 -18.23 1.65
C LYS A 71 -7.51 -18.71 1.55
N LEU A 72 -8.48 -17.80 1.62
CA LEU A 72 -9.89 -18.14 1.43
C LEU A 72 -10.14 -18.72 0.04
N LEU A 73 -9.63 -18.06 -0.99
CA LEU A 73 -9.76 -18.54 -2.37
C LEU A 73 -9.14 -19.93 -2.53
N ALA A 74 -7.98 -20.18 -1.91
CA ALA A 74 -7.35 -21.49 -1.90
C ALA A 74 -8.20 -22.57 -1.23
N GLN A 75 -8.87 -22.24 -0.12
CA GLN A 75 -9.80 -23.17 0.55
C GLN A 75 -11.01 -23.49 -0.32
N VAL A 76 -11.60 -22.49 -0.96
CA VAL A 76 -12.76 -22.67 -1.87
C VAL A 76 -12.37 -23.50 -3.07
N GLN A 77 -11.24 -23.18 -3.72
CA GLN A 77 -10.73 -23.96 -4.85
C GLN A 77 -10.46 -25.41 -4.45
N LYS A 78 -9.79 -25.66 -3.31
CA LYS A 78 -9.55 -27.02 -2.81
C LYS A 78 -10.84 -27.82 -2.59
N GLN A 79 -11.89 -27.18 -2.06
CA GLN A 79 -13.20 -27.84 -1.88
C GLN A 79 -13.90 -28.09 -3.22
N GLY A 80 -13.82 -27.13 -4.15
CA GLY A 80 -14.35 -27.25 -5.50
C GLY A 80 -13.67 -28.35 -6.30
N ASP A 81 -12.33 -28.36 -6.32
CA ASP A 81 -11.49 -29.35 -6.98
C ASP A 81 -11.81 -30.76 -6.46
N LYS A 82 -11.92 -30.94 -5.15
CA LYS A 82 -12.30 -32.24 -4.56
C LYS A 82 -13.68 -32.70 -5.02
N LEU A 83 -14.67 -31.80 -5.03
CA LEU A 83 -16.02 -32.14 -5.47
C LEU A 83 -16.05 -32.46 -6.97
N LEU A 84 -15.25 -31.74 -7.75
CA LEU A 84 -15.13 -31.90 -9.19
C LEU A 84 -14.43 -33.22 -9.54
N GLU A 85 -13.35 -33.55 -8.85
CA GLU A 85 -12.61 -34.81 -8.99
C GLU A 85 -13.51 -36.01 -8.67
N GLN A 86 -14.25 -35.95 -7.56
CA GLN A 86 -15.27 -36.96 -7.21
C GLN A 86 -16.37 -37.11 -8.27
N HIS A 87 -16.69 -36.06 -9.01
CA HIS A 87 -17.73 -36.10 -10.03
C HIS A 87 -17.24 -36.57 -11.40
N ILE A 88 -15.93 -36.44 -11.65
CA ILE A 88 -15.31 -36.79 -12.94
C ILE A 88 -14.73 -38.21 -12.90
N GLU A 89 -14.27 -38.72 -11.76
CA GLU A 89 -13.77 -40.10 -11.64
C GLU A 89 -14.84 -41.14 -12.00
N ASP A 90 -16.11 -40.86 -11.67
CA ASP A 90 -17.25 -41.73 -11.96
C ASP A 90 -18.03 -41.31 -13.23
N ALA A 91 -17.51 -40.36 -14.02
CA ALA A 91 -18.21 -39.76 -15.14
C ALA A 91 -18.10 -40.59 -16.44
N SER A 92 -19.02 -41.53 -16.65
CA SER A 92 -19.21 -42.19 -17.96
C SER A 92 -19.71 -41.24 -19.07
N TRP A 93 -20.07 -40.00 -18.71
CA TRP A 93 -20.59 -38.97 -19.61
C TRP A 93 -19.51 -38.08 -20.24
N MET A 94 -18.24 -38.19 -19.82
CA MET A 94 -17.15 -37.32 -20.29
C MET A 94 -16.01 -38.12 -20.93
N PRO A 95 -15.51 -37.74 -22.12
CA PRO A 95 -14.37 -38.38 -22.74
C PRO A 95 -13.05 -38.04 -22.02
N PRO A 96 -11.99 -38.87 -22.19
CA PRO A 96 -10.70 -38.69 -21.50
C PRO A 96 -10.07 -37.30 -21.66
N GLU A 97 -10.26 -36.67 -22.82
CA GLU A 97 -9.76 -35.32 -23.11
C GLU A 97 -10.41 -34.28 -22.20
N GLY A 98 -11.71 -34.43 -21.90
CA GLY A 98 -12.43 -33.54 -20.99
C GLY A 98 -11.88 -33.60 -19.56
N VAL A 99 -11.57 -34.82 -19.10
CA VAL A 99 -10.93 -35.05 -17.79
C VAL A 99 -9.57 -34.35 -17.73
N ALA A 100 -8.77 -34.47 -18.79
CA ALA A 100 -7.46 -33.84 -18.88
C ALA A 100 -7.56 -32.30 -18.84
N ILE A 101 -8.51 -31.71 -19.57
CA ILE A 101 -8.75 -30.26 -19.61
C ILE A 101 -9.13 -29.74 -18.21
N VAL A 102 -10.02 -30.43 -17.50
CA VAL A 102 -10.43 -30.00 -16.15
C VAL A 102 -9.26 -30.05 -15.17
N LYS A 103 -8.44 -31.10 -15.22
CA LYS A 103 -7.23 -31.21 -14.39
C LYS A 103 -6.23 -30.09 -14.69
N GLU A 104 -6.02 -29.78 -15.95
CA GLU A 104 -5.11 -28.69 -16.35
C GLU A 104 -5.66 -27.31 -15.97
N TRP A 105 -6.97 -27.10 -16.06
CA TRP A 105 -7.63 -25.88 -15.61
C TRP A 105 -7.45 -25.67 -14.10
N SER A 106 -7.70 -26.71 -13.29
CA SER A 106 -7.49 -26.66 -11.84
C SER A 106 -6.03 -26.35 -11.50
N ARG A 107 -5.08 -27.03 -12.15
CA ARG A 107 -3.64 -26.76 -12.01
C ARG A 107 -3.29 -25.31 -12.36
N THR A 108 -3.78 -24.82 -13.48
CA THR A 108 -3.53 -23.45 -13.96
C THR A 108 -4.05 -22.41 -12.97
N LEU A 109 -5.26 -22.61 -12.43
CA LEU A 109 -5.84 -21.73 -11.41
C LEU A 109 -5.00 -21.73 -10.12
N ASN A 110 -4.52 -22.90 -9.70
CA ASN A 110 -3.70 -23.04 -8.50
C ASN A 110 -2.33 -22.35 -8.67
N ASN A 111 -1.69 -22.55 -9.82
CA ASN A 111 -0.43 -21.87 -10.17
C ASN A 111 -0.62 -20.36 -10.27
N GLY A 112 -1.68 -19.90 -10.95
CA GLY A 112 -1.98 -18.47 -11.10
C GLY A 112 -2.16 -17.76 -9.76
N ARG A 113 -2.86 -18.40 -8.81
CA ARG A 113 -3.00 -17.89 -7.43
C ARG A 113 -1.65 -17.73 -6.74
N ASN A 114 -0.79 -18.74 -6.84
CA ASN A 114 0.53 -18.74 -6.19
C ASN A 114 1.45 -17.68 -6.79
N GLU A 115 1.46 -17.53 -8.12
CA GLU A 115 2.24 -16.48 -8.78
C GLU A 115 1.71 -15.08 -8.42
N PHE A 116 0.39 -14.89 -8.39
CA PHE A 116 -0.21 -13.64 -7.95
C PHE A 116 0.19 -13.29 -6.51
N GLN A 117 0.17 -14.27 -5.59
CA GLN A 117 0.62 -14.07 -4.22
C GLN A 117 2.08 -13.60 -4.17
N LYS A 118 2.98 -14.24 -4.91
CA LYS A 118 4.40 -13.83 -4.98
C LYS A 118 4.57 -12.39 -5.48
N VAL A 119 3.79 -11.99 -6.48
CA VAL A 119 3.82 -10.62 -7.02
C VAL A 119 3.33 -9.61 -5.98
N VAL A 120 2.25 -9.91 -5.27
CA VAL A 120 1.73 -9.07 -4.19
C VAL A 120 2.75 -8.95 -3.06
N ASP A 121 3.30 -10.07 -2.58
CA ASP A 121 4.32 -10.09 -1.53
C ASP A 121 5.54 -9.23 -1.91
N LYS A 122 6.10 -9.45 -3.10
CA LYS A 122 7.25 -8.69 -3.60
C LYS A 122 6.93 -7.19 -3.74
N SER A 123 5.73 -6.85 -4.18
CA SER A 123 5.30 -5.45 -4.32
C SER A 123 5.14 -4.77 -2.95
N CYS A 124 4.57 -5.47 -1.97
CA CYS A 124 4.49 -5.00 -0.60
C CYS A 124 5.87 -4.80 0.03
N ASP A 125 6.80 -5.74 -0.18
CA ASP A 125 8.18 -5.64 0.32
C ASP A 125 8.91 -4.43 -0.27
N LEU A 126 8.78 -4.18 -1.58
CA LEU A 126 9.35 -3.01 -2.26
C LEU A 126 8.79 -1.70 -1.70
N LEU A 127 7.47 -1.62 -1.52
CA LEU A 127 6.82 -0.44 -0.94
C LEU A 127 7.28 -0.21 0.50
N GLN A 128 7.36 -1.25 1.32
CA GLN A 128 7.87 -1.15 2.70
C GLN A 128 9.31 -0.66 2.72
N ALA A 129 10.21 -1.26 1.94
CA ALA A 129 11.61 -0.84 1.86
C ALA A 129 11.74 0.63 1.44
N MET A 130 10.94 1.08 0.48
CA MET A 130 10.93 2.48 0.05
C MET A 130 10.48 3.42 1.17
N PHE A 131 9.34 3.14 1.83
CA PHE A 131 8.84 4.01 2.90
C PHE A 131 9.72 3.99 4.15
N GLU A 132 10.30 2.84 4.52
CA GLU A 132 11.27 2.76 5.62
C GLU A 132 12.53 3.56 5.35
N ARG A 133 13.02 3.57 4.10
CA ARG A 133 14.14 4.43 3.70
C ARG A 133 13.77 5.91 3.85
N VAL A 134 12.59 6.32 3.39
CA VAL A 134 12.10 7.70 3.54
C VAL A 134 11.96 8.08 5.01
N GLU A 135 11.47 7.18 5.86
CA GLU A 135 11.35 7.40 7.29
C GLU A 135 12.73 7.58 7.95
N LYS A 136 13.69 6.70 7.64
CA LYS A 136 15.06 6.78 8.15
C LYS A 136 15.73 8.09 7.75
N GLN A 137 15.60 8.49 6.49
CA GLN A 137 16.17 9.73 5.96
C GLN A 137 15.55 10.97 6.63
N ALA A 138 14.22 11.00 6.77
CA ALA A 138 13.54 12.09 7.47
C ALA A 138 13.95 12.20 8.95
N LYS A 139 14.25 11.08 9.62
CA LYS A 139 14.79 11.08 10.99
C LYS A 139 16.24 11.58 11.06
N THR A 140 17.05 11.32 10.06
CA THR A 140 18.45 11.79 10.01
C THR A 140 18.51 13.30 9.73
N ASP A 141 17.70 13.78 8.79
CA ASP A 141 17.58 15.20 8.44
C ASP A 141 17.12 16.03 9.65
N ALA A 142 16.14 15.52 10.42
CA ALA A 142 15.67 16.17 11.65
C ALA A 142 16.75 16.25 12.76
N LYS A 143 17.63 15.25 12.85
CA LYS A 143 18.73 15.23 13.84
C LYS A 143 19.86 16.19 13.47
N SER A 144 20.17 16.34 12.19
CA SER A 144 21.17 17.31 11.70
C SER A 144 20.73 18.77 11.87
N ALA A 145 19.42 19.03 11.88
CA ALA A 145 18.88 20.38 12.10
C ALA A 145 18.84 20.81 13.58
N ALA A 146 19.05 19.89 14.52
CA ALA A 146 18.86 20.12 15.96
C ALA A 146 20.16 20.28 16.78
N SER A 147 21.36 20.18 16.19
CA SER A 147 22.61 20.45 16.92
C SER A 147 22.88 21.96 17.06
N PRO A 148 23.10 22.48 18.28
CA PRO A 148 23.40 23.89 18.50
C PRO A 148 24.81 24.21 18.03
N LYS A 149 24.93 25.21 17.17
CA LYS A 149 26.21 25.81 16.76
C LYS A 149 26.82 26.54 17.96
N ALA A 150 27.63 25.85 18.75
CA ALA A 150 28.47 26.45 19.78
C ALA A 150 29.94 26.07 19.55
N ALA A 151 30.69 26.98 18.91
CA ALA A 151 32.01 27.46 19.35
C ALA A 151 32.75 28.21 18.22
N GLY A 152 33.15 29.47 18.52
CA GLY A 152 34.19 30.23 17.82
C GLY A 152 33.69 31.28 16.82
N GLY A 153 33.78 32.59 17.06
CA GLY A 153 34.38 33.34 18.15
C GLY A 153 33.99 34.82 18.04
N ALA A 154 33.90 35.48 19.19
CA ALA A 154 33.68 36.90 19.30
C ALA A 154 34.92 37.68 18.85
N ARG A 155 34.75 38.68 17.97
CA ARG A 155 35.66 39.84 17.97
C ARG A 155 34.97 41.13 17.49
N LYS A 156 34.65 41.94 18.50
CA LYS A 156 34.73 43.40 18.61
C LYS A 156 34.14 44.27 17.48
N LYS A 157 33.10 45.01 17.88
CA LYS A 157 32.75 46.34 17.37
C LYS A 157 33.99 47.23 17.28
N SER A 158 34.09 48.02 16.20
CA SER A 158 34.67 49.36 16.27
C SER A 158 33.97 50.29 15.26
N PRO A 159 33.82 51.59 15.57
CA PRO A 159 33.01 52.54 14.81
C PRO A 159 33.87 53.53 13.98
N VAL A 160 33.18 54.39 13.20
CA VAL A 160 33.57 55.75 12.74
C VAL A 160 34.04 55.98 11.28
N LYS A 161 33.10 56.58 10.53
CA LYS A 161 33.12 57.80 9.65
C LYS A 161 33.49 57.78 8.15
N LYS A 162 32.51 58.40 7.43
CA LYS A 162 32.55 59.39 6.31
C LYS A 162 32.87 58.82 4.91
N LYS A 163 32.20 59.23 3.82
CA LYS A 163 31.59 60.53 3.50
C LYS A 163 30.67 60.44 2.25
N SER A 164 29.66 61.32 2.22
CA SER A 164 29.01 62.00 1.06
C SER A 164 28.39 61.16 -0.07
N ALA A 165 27.07 61.09 -0.19
CA ALA A 165 26.16 62.11 -0.77
C ALA A 165 26.17 62.17 -2.31
N GLY A 166 25.03 61.89 -2.92
CA GLY A 166 24.64 62.49 -4.20
C GLY A 166 23.90 61.60 -5.21
N LYS A 167 22.78 62.14 -5.71
CA LYS A 167 21.97 61.76 -6.91
C LYS A 167 21.05 60.53 -6.78
N LYS A 168 19.72 60.66 -6.62
CA LYS A 168 18.67 61.11 -7.59
C LYS A 168 18.93 60.49 -8.98
N THR A 169 18.03 59.73 -9.62
CA THR A 169 16.61 59.97 -9.93
C THR A 169 15.98 58.72 -10.55
N ALA A 170 14.66 58.60 -10.42
CA ALA A 170 13.77 57.62 -11.06
C ALA A 170 13.82 57.64 -12.60
N THR A 171 13.50 56.51 -13.26
CA THR A 171 12.60 56.51 -14.43
C THR A 171 12.09 55.10 -14.83
N LYS A 172 10.75 55.01 -14.83
CA LYS A 172 9.83 54.33 -15.77
C LYS A 172 10.03 52.87 -16.22
N ALA A 173 9.02 52.09 -15.82
CA ALA A 173 8.26 51.08 -16.55
C ALA A 173 8.46 50.93 -18.07
N SER A 174 8.45 49.67 -18.51
CA SER A 174 7.78 49.25 -19.75
C SER A 174 7.30 47.81 -19.64
N VAL A 175 5.97 47.66 -19.71
CA VAL A 175 5.18 46.45 -19.95
C VAL A 175 5.21 46.12 -21.46
N SER A 176 5.34 44.84 -21.83
CA SER A 176 4.52 44.17 -22.88
C SER A 176 5.06 42.75 -23.15
N LYS A 177 4.25 41.73 -22.84
CA LYS A 177 3.42 40.90 -23.76
C LYS A 177 4.27 39.94 -24.61
N LYS A 178 4.21 38.63 -24.33
CA LYS A 178 3.19 37.63 -24.73
C LYS A 178 3.46 37.12 -26.14
N THR A 179 3.80 35.82 -26.28
CA THR A 179 3.16 34.81 -27.16
C THR A 179 4.04 33.55 -27.31
N THR A 180 3.57 32.42 -26.80
CA THR A 180 3.62 31.10 -27.47
C THR A 180 2.70 31.13 -28.71
N PRO A 181 2.79 30.20 -29.72
CA PRO A 181 3.02 28.76 -29.52
C PRO A 181 3.79 27.98 -30.62
N ALA A 182 3.99 26.71 -30.28
CA ALA A 182 3.98 25.48 -31.11
C ALA A 182 5.02 25.27 -32.21
N THR A 183 5.71 24.12 -32.10
CA THR A 183 5.81 23.12 -33.17
C THR A 183 5.75 21.74 -32.54
#